data_AF-A0A6H1LNR6-F1
#
_entry.id   AF-A0A6H1LNR6-F1
#
_cell.length_a   1.000
_cell.length_b   1.000
_cell.length_c   1.000
_cell.angle_alpha   90.00
_cell.angle_beta   90.00
_cell.angle_gamma   90.00
#
_symmetry.space_group_name_H-M   'P 1'
#
loop_
_entity.id
_entity.type
_entity.pdbx_description
1 polymer ?
#
loop_
_entity_poly.entity_id
_entity_poly.type
_entity_poly.pdbx_seq_one_letter_code
_entity_poly.pdbx_strand_id
1 'polypeptide(L)' 'MRVHRTTVEGPARKVLLHRSATADLVVVGARRRHGHFSQLGRVSHTLLHHADCPVAMVPQSE' A
#
# COMPACT_ATOMS: atom_id res chain seq x y z
N MET A 1 5.54 -19.28 -9.51
CA MET A 1 5.08 -18.24 -8.56
C MET A 1 3.67 -18.59 -8.08
N ARG A 2 3.46 -18.75 -6.78
CA ARG A 2 2.14 -19.02 -6.20
C ARG A 2 1.53 -17.72 -5.70
N VAL A 3 0.27 -17.47 -6.02
CA VAL A 3 -0.44 -16.26 -5.61
C VAL A 3 -1.59 -16.65 -4.68
N HIS A 4 -1.60 -16.09 -3.49
CA HIS A 4 -2.71 -16.20 -2.55
C HIS A 4 -3.53 -14.91 -2.60
N ARG A 5 -4.85 -15.05 -2.77
CA ARG A 5 -5.78 -13.92 -2.80
C ARG A 5 -6.69 -14.03 -1.59
N THR A 6 -6.91 -12.91 -0.91
CA THR A 6 -7.77 -12.85 0.26
C THR A 6 -8.51 -11.52 0.25
N THR A 7 -9.83 -11.58 0.43
CA THR A 7 -10.68 -10.41 0.68
C THR A 7 -10.90 -10.29 2.18
N VAL A 8 -10.88 -9.06 2.67
CA VAL A 8 -10.95 -8.74 4.10
C VAL A 8 -11.80 -7.49 4.25
N GLU A 9 -12.66 -7.49 5.26
CA GLU A 9 -13.50 -6.34 5.57
C GLU A 9 -12.77 -5.36 6.49
N GLY A 10 -13.07 -4.07 6.31
CA GLY A 10 -12.59 -2.99 7.17
C GLY A 10 -11.71 -1.97 6.44
N PRO A 11 -11.20 -0.95 7.17
CA PRO A 11 -10.44 0.11 6.55
C PRO A 11 -9.09 -0.41 6.05
N ALA A 12 -8.85 -0.37 4.73
CA ALA A 12 -7.66 -0.91 4.09
C ALA A 12 -6.35 -0.52 4.78
N ARG A 13 -6.20 0.74 5.20
CA ARG A 13 -5.02 1.24 5.94
C ARG A 13 -4.75 0.47 7.24
N LYS A 14 -5.79 0.11 8.01
CA LYS A 14 -5.65 -0.62 9.28
C LYS A 14 -5.26 -2.08 9.02
N VAL A 15 -5.93 -2.69 8.05
CA VAL A 15 -5.70 -4.10 7.72
C VAL A 15 -4.31 -4.31 7.13
N LEU A 16 -3.88 -3.43 6.23
CA LEU A 16 -2.55 -3.49 5.63
C LEU A 16 -1.44 -3.19 6.64
N LEU A 17 -1.64 -2.23 7.57
CA LEU A 17 -0.69 -2.01 8.66
C LEU A 17 -0.53 -3.27 9.54
N HIS A 18 -1.63 -3.87 9.97
CA HIS A 18 -1.55 -5.08 10.80
C HIS A 18 -0.83 -6.23 10.08
N ARG A 19 -1.07 -6.41 8.77
CA ARG A 19 -0.39 -7.43 7.97
C ARG A 19 1.08 -7.10 7.68
N SER A 20 1.48 -5.83 7.75
CA SER A 20 2.88 -5.42 7.55
C SER A 20 3.82 -5.99 8.60
N ALA A 21 3.32 -6.25 9.81
CA ALA A 21 4.08 -6.86 10.91
C ALA A 21 4.66 -8.25 10.57
N THR A 22 4.07 -8.97 9.62
CA THR A 22 4.49 -10.32 9.21
C THR A 22 4.89 -10.39 7.74
N ALA A 23 4.98 -9.25 7.04
CA ALA A 23 5.32 -9.21 5.63
C ALA A 23 6.76 -8.71 5.45
N ASP A 24 7.48 -9.27 4.50
CA ASP A 24 8.82 -8.76 4.15
C ASP A 24 8.75 -7.47 3.33
N LEU A 25 7.64 -7.26 2.60
CA LEU A 25 7.40 -6.09 1.74
C LEU A 25 5.90 -5.88 1.52
N VAL A 26 5.45 -4.63 1.61
CA VAL A 26 4.11 -4.22 1.16
C VAL A 26 4.23 -3.47 -0.17
N VAL A 27 3.49 -3.94 -1.18
CA VAL A 27 3.43 -3.31 -2.51
C VAL A 27 2.07 -2.67 -2.69
N VAL A 28 2.05 -1.37 -3.00
CA VAL A 28 0.81 -0.63 -3.29
C VAL A 28 0.93 0.20 -4.56
N GLY A 29 -0.18 0.32 -5.29
CA GLY A 29 -0.26 1.15 -6.48
C GLY A 29 -0.24 2.64 -6.14
N ALA A 30 0.51 3.41 -6.92
CA ALA A 30 0.52 4.87 -6.92
C ALA A 30 -0.19 5.38 -8.18
N ARG A 31 -1.39 5.93 -8.01
CA ARG A 31 -2.11 6.58 -9.10
C ARG A 31 -1.52 7.98 -9.29
N ARG A 32 -0.79 8.21 -10.38
CA ARG A 32 -0.27 9.55 -10.69
C ARG A 32 -1.44 10.41 -11.20
N ARG A 33 -1.92 11.36 -10.40
CA ARG A 33 -2.80 12.41 -10.94
C ARG A 33 -1.89 13.45 -11.60
N HIS A 34 -2.05 13.65 -12.92
CA HIS A 34 -1.25 14.60 -13.69
C HIS A 34 -1.10 15.94 -12.95
N GLY A 35 0.14 16.39 -12.77
CA GLY A 35 0.48 17.69 -12.20
C GLY A 35 0.77 17.74 -10.69
N HIS A 36 0.49 16.69 -9.90
CA HIS A 36 0.77 16.70 -8.46
C HIS A 36 1.55 15.45 -8.02
N PHE A 37 2.87 15.59 -7.87
CA PHE A 37 3.74 14.56 -7.29
C PHE A 37 3.50 14.33 -5.79
N SER A 38 2.66 15.14 -5.14
CA SER A 38 2.54 15.20 -3.68
C SER A 38 1.26 14.61 -3.08
N GLN A 39 0.24 14.27 -3.87
CA GLN A 39 -1.01 13.74 -3.30
C GLN A 39 -0.98 12.22 -3.15
N LEU A 40 -0.44 11.76 -2.03
CA LEU A 40 -0.58 10.38 -1.57
C LEU A 40 -2.01 10.13 -1.10
N GLY A 41 -2.59 9.00 -1.52
CA GLY A 41 -3.86 8.54 -0.96
C GLY A 41 -3.72 8.18 0.53
N ARG A 42 -4.82 8.22 1.29
CA ARG A 42 -4.81 7.92 2.74
C ARG A 42 -4.13 6.60 3.09
N VAL A 43 -4.33 5.56 2.29
CA VAL A 43 -3.70 4.24 2.52
C VAL A 43 -2.19 4.32 2.34
N SER A 44 -1.72 4.85 1.22
CA SER A 44 -0.29 4.98 0.91
C SER A 44 0.42 5.87 1.92
N HIS A 45 -0.18 7.01 2.29
CA HIS A 45 0.35 7.89 3.34
C HIS A 45 0.50 7.14 4.67
N THR A 46 -0.55 6.44 5.13
CA THR A 46 -0.48 5.69 6.39
C THR A 46 0.59 4.60 6.35
N LEU A 47 0.72 3.84 5.26
CA LEU A 47 1.72 2.78 5.15
C LEU A 47 3.15 3.34 5.15
N LEU A 48 3.41 4.42 4.42
CA LEU A 48 4.73 5.04 4.35
C LEU A 48 5.23 5.55 5.71
N HIS A 49 4.32 5.94 6.60
CA HIS A 49 4.68 6.48 7.91
C HIS A 49 4.63 5.45 9.06
N HIS A 50 3.91 4.34 8.89
CA HIS A 50 3.58 3.47 10.02
C HIS A 50 3.70 1.96 9.75
N ALA A 51 4.03 1.53 8.54
CA ALA A 51 4.20 0.10 8.28
C ALA A 51 5.43 -0.45 9.03
N ASP A 52 5.31 -1.69 9.50
CA ASP A 52 6.38 -2.42 10.20
C ASP A 52 7.41 -3.02 9.23
N CYS A 53 7.17 -2.89 7.92
CA CYS A 53 8.03 -3.41 6.85
C CYS A 53 8.22 -2.36 5.74
N PRO A 54 9.22 -2.54 4.85
CA PRO A 54 9.38 -1.71 3.67
C PRO A 54 8.10 -1.61 2.83
N VAL A 55 7.90 -0.45 2.19
CA VAL A 55 6.74 -0.17 1.33
C VAL A 55 7.23 0.23 -0.07
N ALA A 56 6.86 -0.56 -1.08
CA ALA A 56 7.10 -0.24 -2.49
C ALA A 56 5.88 0.44 -3.11
N MET A 57 6.06 1.70 -3.52
CA MET A 57 5.07 2.45 -4.28
C MET A 57 5.29 2.21 -5.78
N VAL A 58 4.38 1.50 -6.44
CA VAL A 58 4.50 1.17 -7.87
C VAL A 58 3.58 2.08 -8.68
N PRO A 59 4.10 2.93 -9.59
CA PRO A 59 3.25 3.75 -10.44
C PRO A 59 2.35 2.87 -11.30
N GLN A 60 1.09 3.26 -11.43
CA GLN A 60 0.20 2.60 -12.39
C GLN A 60 0.56 3.09 -13.79
N SER A 61 1.05 2.20 -14.64
CA SER A 61 1.05 2.39 -16.08
C SER A 61 -0.38 2.25 -16.58
N GLU A 62 -0.91 3.28 -17.23
CA GLU A 62 -2.10 3.12 -18.08
C GLU A 62 -1.75 2.34 -19.33
#